data_AF-A0A8T6FMR8-F1
#
_entry.id   AF-A0A8T6FMR8-F1
#
_cell.length_a   1.000
_cell.length_b   1.000
_cell.length_c   1.000
_cell.angle_alpha   90.00
_cell.angle_beta   90.00
_cell.angle_gamma   90.00
#
_symmetry.space_group_name_H-M   'P 1'
#
loop_
_entity.id
_entity.type
_entity.pdbx_description
1 polymer ?
#
loop_
_entity_poly.entity_id
_entity_poly.type
_entity_poly.pdbx_seq_one_letter_code
_entity_poly.pdbx_strand_id
1 'polypeptide(L)'
;MAQTGTNLLRDMLIRVLVMSNGVQTRRGALALRKDLTEGQQAALVALPAGSTWSSVHERTRTIADAFFPVAHSLTDRIGATWPGRFEQVTRAYLKDNKLPI
;
A
#
# COMPACT_ATOMS: atom_id res chain seq x y z
N MET A 1 -16.68 -6.72 6.94
CA MET A 1 -16.48 -5.44 6.21
C MET A 1 -15.04 -4.93 6.27
N ALA A 2 -14.35 -4.99 7.42
CA ALA A 2 -12.95 -4.55 7.53
C ALA A 2 -11.96 -5.33 6.65
N GLN A 3 -12.16 -6.65 6.46
CA GLN A 3 -11.36 -7.49 5.56
C GLN A 3 -11.39 -7.01 4.10
N THR A 4 -12.53 -6.48 3.66
CA THR A 4 -12.71 -5.95 2.30
C THR A 4 -11.85 -4.70 2.10
N GLY A 5 -11.77 -3.84 3.12
CA GLY A 5 -10.91 -2.66 3.11
C GLY A 5 -9.42 -3.01 3.05
N THR A 6 -8.95 -3.97 3.84
CA THR A 6 -7.53 -4.37 3.81
C THR A 6 -7.13 -5.06 2.51
N ASN A 7 -8.07 -5.73 1.84
CA ASN A 7 -7.83 -6.29 0.51
C ASN A 7 -7.75 -5.20 -0.57
N LEU A 8 -8.59 -4.17 -0.51
CA LEU A 8 -8.48 -3.00 -1.40
C LEU A 8 -7.11 -2.32 -1.26
N LEU A 9 -6.66 -2.10 -0.02
CA LEU A 9 -5.34 -1.50 0.25
C LEU A 9 -4.20 -2.38 -0.30
N ARG A 10 -4.29 -3.70 -0.13
CA ARG A 10 -3.33 -4.65 -0.72
C ARG A 10 -3.31 -4.57 -2.24
N ASP A 11 -4.47 -4.48 -2.90
CA ASP A 11 -4.54 -4.33 -4.35
C ASP A 11 -3.94 -3.00 -4.82
N MET A 12 -4.11 -1.91 -4.07
CA MET A 12 -3.45 -0.63 -4.36
C MET A 12 -1.93 -0.73 -4.23
N LEU A 13 -1.43 -1.38 -3.18
CA LEU A 13 0.00 -1.68 -3.02
C LEU A 13 0.54 -2.49 -4.20
N ILE A 14 -0.16 -3.53 -4.60
CA ILE A 14 0.25 -4.33 -5.77
C ILE A 14 0.35 -3.46 -7.03
N ARG A 15 -0.62 -2.59 -7.28
CA ARG A 15 -0.60 -1.69 -8.44
C ARG A 15 0.61 -0.76 -8.41
N VAL A 16 0.90 -0.14 -7.26
CA VAL A 16 2.04 0.80 -7.18
C VAL A 16 3.38 0.10 -7.35
N LEU A 17 3.52 -1.12 -6.81
CA LEU A 17 4.73 -1.94 -6.99
C LEU A 17 4.94 -2.33 -8.46
N VAL A 18 3.90 -2.79 -9.15
CA VAL A 18 3.97 -3.14 -10.58
C VAL A 18 4.33 -1.91 -11.43
N MET A 19 3.68 -0.77 -11.18
CA MET A 19 4.01 0.49 -11.85
C MET A 19 5.44 0.94 -11.54
N SER A 20 5.93 0.74 -10.30
CA SER A 20 7.31 1.06 -9.91
C SER A 20 8.34 0.28 -10.74
N ASN A 21 8.00 -0.92 -11.21
CA ASN A 21 8.87 -1.74 -12.05
C ASN A 21 8.75 -1.42 -13.56
N GLY A 22 8.00 -0.38 -13.94
CA GLY A 22 7.85 0.04 -15.34
C GLY A 22 6.80 -0.74 -16.13
N VAL A 23 6.02 -1.60 -15.47
CA VAL A 23 4.93 -2.35 -16.11
C VAL A 23 3.67 -1.49 -16.11
N GLN A 24 3.20 -1.12 -17.30
CA GLN A 24 2.06 -0.20 -17.50
C GLN A 24 0.69 -0.82 -17.20
N THR A 25 0.54 -2.16 -17.25
CA THR A 25 -0.75 -2.84 -17.07
C THR A 25 -0.59 -4.20 -16.39
N ARG A 26 -1.40 -4.45 -15.35
CA ARG A 26 -1.46 -5.73 -14.62
C ARG A 26 -1.95 -6.85 -15.55
N ARG A 27 -1.12 -7.88 -15.78
CA ARG A 27 -1.49 -9.06 -16.60
C ARG A 27 -1.95 -10.24 -15.72
N GLY A 28 -3.03 -10.06 -14.96
CA GLY A 28 -3.59 -11.12 -14.10
C GLY A 28 -2.66 -11.59 -12.96
N ALA A 29 -3.08 -12.64 -12.23
CA ALA A 29 -2.35 -13.13 -11.04
C ALA A 29 -1.04 -13.86 -11.38
N LEU A 30 -0.99 -14.55 -12.53
CA LEU A 30 0.18 -15.32 -12.95
C LEU A 30 1.35 -14.42 -13.40
N ALA A 31 1.06 -13.29 -14.06
CA ALA A 31 2.10 -12.33 -14.41
C ALA A 31 2.62 -11.55 -13.20
N LEU A 32 1.87 -11.50 -12.10
CA LEU A 32 2.27 -10.76 -10.91
C LEU A 32 3.61 -11.25 -10.34
N ARG A 33 3.91 -12.55 -10.44
CA ARG A 33 5.21 -13.12 -10.06
C ARG A 33 6.37 -12.69 -10.96
N LYS A 34 6.08 -12.29 -12.20
CA LYS A 34 7.08 -11.79 -13.16
C LYS A 34 7.22 -10.27 -13.07
N ASP A 35 6.15 -9.59 -12.70
CA ASP A 35 6.07 -8.13 -12.62
C ASP A 35 6.62 -7.57 -11.30
N LEU A 36 6.98 -8.42 -10.33
CA LEU A 36 7.47 -8.03 -9.01
C LEU A 36 8.86 -8.64 -8.72
N THR A 37 9.72 -7.85 -8.09
CA THR A 37 11.00 -8.35 -7.55
C THR A 37 10.77 -9.35 -6.41
N GLU A 38 11.77 -10.17 -6.11
CA GLU A 38 11.69 -11.14 -5.00
C GLU A 38 11.39 -10.47 -3.66
N GLY A 39 12.03 -9.33 -3.37
CA GLY A 39 11.78 -8.57 -2.14
C GLY A 39 10.36 -8.03 -2.04
N GLN A 40 9.77 -7.58 -3.16
CA GLN A 40 8.38 -7.12 -3.19
C GLN A 40 7.39 -8.27 -3.02
N GLN A 41 7.68 -9.45 -3.60
CA GLN A 41 6.87 -10.65 -3.38
C GLN A 41 6.92 -11.09 -1.91
N ALA A 42 8.12 -11.12 -1.33
CA ALA A 42 8.30 -11.46 0.08
C ALA A 42 7.51 -10.49 0.98
N ALA A 43 7.55 -9.19 0.71
CA ALA A 43 6.78 -8.19 1.45
C ALA A 43 5.25 -8.43 1.37
N LEU A 44 4.73 -8.81 0.20
CA LEU A 44 3.30 -9.12 0.03
C LEU A 44 2.87 -10.42 0.73
N VAL A 45 3.77 -11.39 0.83
CA VAL A 45 3.54 -12.66 1.54
C VAL A 45 3.62 -12.45 3.05
N ALA A 46 4.51 -11.57 3.51
CA ALA A 46 4.70 -11.23 4.91
C ALA A 46 3.57 -10.36 5.50
N LEU A 47 2.57 -9.97 4.70
CA LEU A 47 1.44 -9.19 5.21
C LEU A 47 0.69 -9.99 6.29
N PRO A 48 0.42 -9.39 7.46
CA PRO A 48 -0.31 -10.05 8.55
C PRO A 48 -1.64 -10.64 8.06
N ALA A 49 -1.90 -11.87 8.48
CA ALA A 49 -3.15 -12.57 8.26
C ALA A 49 -3.99 -12.54 9.54
N GLY A 50 -5.31 -12.48 9.39
CA GLY A 50 -6.22 -12.47 10.52
C GLY A 50 -7.50 -11.69 10.21
N SER A 51 -8.48 -11.85 11.09
CA SER A 51 -9.80 -11.20 11.03
C SER A 51 -10.14 -10.44 12.31
N THR A 52 -9.24 -10.42 13.30
CA THR A 52 -9.40 -9.62 14.52
C THR A 52 -9.11 -8.15 14.22
N TRP A 53 -9.66 -7.25 15.02
CA TRP A 53 -9.41 -5.82 14.87
C TRP A 53 -7.92 -5.46 14.93
N SER A 54 -7.18 -6.07 15.86
CA SER A 54 -5.73 -5.91 15.98
C SER A 54 -4.99 -6.34 14.71
N SER A 55 -5.34 -7.51 14.15
CA SER A 55 -4.71 -8.02 12.92
C SER A 55 -5.04 -7.17 11.68
N VAL A 56 -6.26 -6.61 11.62
CA VAL A 56 -6.69 -5.67 10.57
C VAL A 56 -5.89 -4.36 10.67
N HIS A 57 -5.70 -3.85 11.89
CA HIS A 57 -4.93 -2.64 12.13
C HIS A 57 -3.46 -2.83 11.77
N GLU A 58 -2.85 -3.91 12.24
CA GLU A 58 -1.46 -4.27 11.93
C GLU A 58 -1.25 -4.43 10.42
N ARG A 59 -2.12 -5.18 9.74
CA ARG A 59 -2.07 -5.34 8.28
C ARG A 59 -2.18 -4.01 7.54
N THR A 60 -3.11 -3.13 7.96
CA THR A 60 -3.26 -1.79 7.37
C THR A 60 -1.98 -0.99 7.52
N ARG A 61 -1.35 -1.02 8.70
CA ARG A 61 -0.09 -0.34 8.97
C ARG A 61 1.04 -0.88 8.10
N THR A 62 1.23 -2.21 8.04
CA THR A 62 2.26 -2.83 7.20
C THR A 62 2.08 -2.47 5.72
N ILE A 63 0.84 -2.44 5.23
CA ILE A 63 0.55 -2.01 3.85
C ILE A 63 0.95 -0.54 3.65
N ALA A 64 0.60 0.35 4.58
CA ALA A 64 0.94 1.76 4.49
C ALA A 64 2.46 1.98 4.47
N ASP A 65 3.20 1.31 5.37
CA ASP A 65 4.66 1.40 5.47
C ASP A 65 5.36 0.94 4.18
N ALA A 66 4.80 -0.06 3.48
CA ALA A 66 5.29 -0.49 2.17
C ALA A 66 4.84 0.42 1.01
N PHE A 67 3.64 0.99 1.09
CA PHE A 67 3.02 1.75 0.01
C PHE A 67 3.66 3.13 -0.17
N PHE A 68 3.75 3.92 0.90
CA PHE A 68 4.12 5.33 0.79
C PHE A 68 5.50 5.55 0.16
N PRO A 69 6.58 4.84 0.55
CA PRO A 69 7.90 5.06 -0.06
C PRO A 69 7.91 4.83 -1.57
N VAL A 70 7.21 3.77 -2.02
CA VAL A 70 7.12 3.42 -3.44
C VAL A 70 6.26 4.45 -4.19
N ALA A 71 5.16 4.89 -3.59
CA ALA A 71 4.28 5.89 -4.20
C ALA A 71 4.98 7.26 -4.35
N HIS A 72 5.73 7.70 -3.35
CA HIS A 72 6.56 8.91 -3.44
C HIS A 72 7.59 8.79 -4.56
N SER A 73 8.41 7.73 -4.54
CA SER A 73 9.44 7.52 -5.56
C SER A 73 8.86 7.42 -6.97
N LEU A 74 7.71 6.76 -7.14
CA LEU A 74 7.01 6.69 -8.42
C LEU A 74 6.54 8.08 -8.88
N THR A 75 5.98 8.87 -7.96
CA THR A 75 5.49 10.23 -8.23
C THR A 75 6.62 11.13 -8.71
N ASP A 76 7.77 11.09 -8.02
CA ASP A 76 8.97 11.82 -8.40
C ASP A 76 9.46 11.42 -9.79
N ARG A 77 9.50 10.10 -10.06
CA ARG A 77 10.00 9.56 -11.33
C ARG A 77 9.13 9.95 -12.53
N ILE A 78 7.81 10.02 -12.36
CA ILE A 78 6.89 10.38 -13.46
C ILE A 78 6.62 11.88 -13.54
N GLY A 79 7.24 12.69 -12.67
CA GLY A 79 7.03 14.14 -12.62
C GLY A 79 5.62 14.55 -12.17
N ALA A 80 4.89 13.66 -11.50
CA ALA A 80 3.59 13.99 -10.94
C ALA A 80 3.75 14.78 -9.63
N THR A 81 2.75 15.58 -9.27
CA THR A 81 2.78 16.31 -8.00
C THR A 81 2.21 15.45 -6.89
N TRP A 82 3.01 15.19 -5.86
CA TRP A 82 2.52 14.54 -4.65
C TRP A 82 1.60 15.49 -3.87
N PRO A 83 0.42 15.05 -3.39
CA PRO A 83 -0.49 15.90 -2.63
C PRO A 83 -0.03 16.07 -1.16
N GLY A 84 1.17 16.63 -0.94
CA GLY A 84 1.82 16.69 0.36
C GLY A 84 1.01 17.42 1.44
N ARG A 85 0.29 18.49 1.07
CA ARG A 85 -0.60 19.19 2.01
C ARG A 85 -1.75 18.29 2.50
N PHE A 86 -2.35 17.51 1.61
CA PHE A 86 -3.43 16.59 1.99
C PHE A 86 -2.91 15.51 2.92
N GLU A 87 -1.75 14.92 2.63
CA GLU A 87 -1.12 13.93 3.49
C GLU A 87 -0.80 14.51 4.87
N GLN A 88 -0.16 15.68 4.93
CA GLN A 88 0.20 16.34 6.18
C GLN A 88 -1.02 16.61 7.07
N VAL A 89 -2.09 17.17 6.49
CA VAL A 89 -3.34 17.44 7.22
C VAL A 89 -3.99 16.15 7.68
N THR A 90 -4.01 15.11 6.84
CA THR A 90 -4.56 13.80 7.20
C THR A 90 -3.77 13.17 8.35
N ARG A 91 -2.43 13.22 8.32
CA ARG A 91 -1.58 12.70 9.40
C ARG A 91 -1.77 13.49 10.70
N ALA A 92 -1.87 14.81 10.64
CA ALA A 92 -2.14 15.64 11.80
C ALA A 92 -3.50 15.28 12.41
N TYR A 93 -4.55 15.23 11.58
CA TYR A 93 -5.89 14.86 12.02
C TYR A 93 -5.94 13.49 12.71
N LEU A 94 -5.27 12.48 12.15
CA LEU A 94 -5.21 11.13 12.73
C LEU A 94 -4.40 11.04 14.03
N LYS A 95 -3.40 11.90 14.23
CA LYS A 95 -2.64 11.97 15.49
C LYS A 95 -3.47 12.62 16.60
N ASP A 96 -4.20 13.68 16.26
CA ASP A 96 -4.97 14.48 17.21
C ASP A 96 -6.30 13.82 17.58
N ASN A 97 -7.00 13.25 16.59
CA ASN A 97 -8.22 12.50 16.80
C ASN A 97 -7.87 11.04 16.98
N LYS A 98 -7.36 10.68 18.18
CA LYS A 98 -7.27 9.28 18.63
C LYS A 98 -8.58 8.58 18.27
N LEU A 99 -8.58 7.86 17.15
CA LEU A 99 -9.77 7.18 16.66
C LEU A 99 -10.29 6.33 17.82
N PRO A 100 -11.58 6.39 18.19
CA PRO A 100 -12.13 5.38 19.06
C PRO A 100 -12.06 4.06 18.28
N ILE A 101 -11.02 3.28 18.57
CA ILE A 101 -10.86 1.90 18.10
C ILE A 101 -11.23 0.93 19.20
#